data_AF-A0A660MDB9-F1
#
_entry.id   AF-A0A660MDB9-F1
#
_cell.length_a   1.000
_cell.length_b   1.000
_cell.length_c   1.000
_cell.angle_alpha   90.00
_cell.angle_beta   90.00
_cell.angle_gamma   90.00
#
_symmetry.space_group_name_H-M   'P 1'
#
loop_
_entity.id
_entity.type
_entity.pdbx_description
1 polymer ?
#
loop_
_entity_poly.entity_id
_entity_poly.type
_entity_poly.pdbx_seq_one_letter_code
_entity_poly.pdbx_strand_id
1 'polypeptide(L)'
;MNEHLIAWLFASILLILLAASGITHALIARRGTTPTLLNLRARVHAWWLMSAVLAAAFAVGRGGTVFLFWLVSFFALREFLSLVYSRRSDYRVMVLCYYVILPLQYWLIYQGSSVLFTTFIPVYAFLFMPIAASLSGDSRYFLARAATAQWAVMIAVYCISHIPALLNLHIPGYPHNILLPLFLVAVVQA
;
A
#
# COMPACT_ATOMS: atom_id res chain seq x y z
N MET A 1 4.77 -12.60 27.07
CA MET A 1 5.94 -12.75 26.19
C MET A 1 5.83 -12.00 24.86
N ASN A 2 4.61 -11.66 24.38
CA ASN A 2 4.35 -11.11 23.04
C ASN A 2 4.55 -9.58 22.89
N GLU A 3 4.19 -8.78 23.90
CA GLU A 3 4.36 -7.33 23.82
C GLU A 3 5.84 -6.91 23.83
N HIS A 4 6.67 -7.64 24.57
CA HIS A 4 8.10 -7.38 24.62
C HIS A 4 8.76 -7.54 23.26
N LEU A 5 8.39 -8.56 22.47
CA LEU A 5 9.00 -8.78 21.15
C LEU A 5 8.65 -7.65 20.17
N ILE A 6 7.39 -7.21 20.17
CA ILE A 6 6.95 -6.06 19.38
C ILE A 6 7.68 -4.78 19.85
N ALA A 7 7.78 -4.58 21.17
CA ALA A 7 8.51 -3.45 21.74
C ALA A 7 10.01 -3.47 21.39
N TRP A 8 10.66 -4.64 21.41
CA TRP A 8 12.06 -4.80 21.00
C TRP A 8 12.26 -4.51 19.51
N LEU A 9 11.31 -4.92 18.66
CA LEU A 9 11.35 -4.58 17.22
C LEU A 9 11.24 -3.08 17.02
N PHE A 10 10.23 -2.42 17.59
CA PHE A 10 10.11 -0.96 17.48
C PHE A 10 11.31 -0.23 18.09
N ALA A 11 11.83 -0.69 19.23
CA ALA A 11 13.03 -0.13 19.86
C ALA A 11 14.26 -0.27 18.96
N SER A 12 14.44 -1.42 18.30
CA SER A 12 15.54 -1.63 17.35
C SER A 12 15.43 -0.72 16.13
N ILE A 13 14.21 -0.56 15.58
CA ILE A 13 13.95 0.35 14.45
C ILE A 13 14.25 1.79 14.85
N LEU A 14 13.79 2.22 16.03
CA LEU A 14 14.05 3.55 16.57
C LEU A 14 15.56 3.79 16.79
N LEU A 15 16.28 2.81 17.34
CA LEU A 15 17.73 2.90 17.54
C LEU A 15 18.46 3.11 16.20
N ILE A 16 18.08 2.33 15.17
CA ILE A 16 18.66 2.44 13.83
C ILE A 16 18.36 3.82 13.23
N LEU A 17 17.12 4.31 13.35
CA LEU A 17 16.71 5.62 12.83
C LEU A 17 17.41 6.77 13.55
N LEU A 18 17.58 6.67 14.85
CA LEU A 18 18.33 7.65 15.65
C LEU A 18 19.80 7.65 15.26
N ALA A 19 20.42 6.48 15.10
CA ALA A 19 21.79 6.37 14.62
C ALA A 19 21.96 6.97 13.21
N ALA A 20 21.06 6.63 12.27
CA ALA A 20 21.08 7.18 10.91
C ALA A 20 20.88 8.71 10.90
N SER A 21 19.99 9.21 11.76
CA SER A 21 19.75 10.65 11.94
C SER A 21 20.98 11.35 12.50
N GLY A 22 21.61 10.78 13.54
CA GLY A 22 22.84 11.30 14.15
C GLY A 22 24.01 11.31 13.17
N ILE A 23 24.21 10.22 12.43
CA ILE A 23 25.25 10.11 11.39
C ILE A 23 25.02 11.15 10.30
N THR A 24 23.78 11.29 9.81
CA THR A 24 23.43 12.28 8.78
C THR A 24 23.69 13.70 9.26
N HIS A 25 23.32 14.03 10.51
CA HIS A 25 23.55 15.35 11.09
C HIS A 25 25.04 15.64 11.28
N ALA A 26 25.81 14.67 11.79
CA ALA A 26 27.26 14.80 11.95
C ALA A 26 27.99 14.96 10.61
N LEU A 27 27.55 14.25 9.56
CA LEU A 27 28.07 14.40 8.21
C LEU A 27 27.78 15.78 7.63
N ILE A 28 26.57 16.31 7.80
CA ILE A 28 26.20 17.66 7.35
C ILE A 28 27.01 18.72 8.10
N ALA A 29 27.18 18.57 9.41
CA ALA A 29 27.96 19.49 10.22
C ALA A 29 29.46 19.50 9.83
N ARG A 30 30.02 18.36 9.44
CA ARG A 30 31.45 18.24 9.07
C ARG A 30 31.74 18.58 7.61
N ARG A 31 30.85 18.23 6.68
CA ARG A 31 31.09 18.33 5.22
C ARG A 31 30.24 19.39 4.51
N GLY A 32 29.37 20.07 5.25
CA GLY A 32 28.41 21.02 4.67
C GLY A 32 27.27 20.34 3.91
N THR A 33 26.36 21.15 3.38
CA THR A 33 25.19 20.67 2.63
C THR A 33 25.57 20.33 1.18
N THR A 34 25.77 19.05 0.90
CA THR A 34 25.90 18.52 -0.46
C THR A 34 24.57 17.91 -0.93
N PRO A 35 24.29 17.84 -2.24
CA PRO A 35 23.05 17.26 -2.77
C PRO A 35 22.85 15.80 -2.31
N THR A 36 23.92 15.04 -2.18
CA THR A 36 23.90 13.66 -1.64
C THR A 36 23.48 13.60 -0.18
N LEU A 37 23.97 14.52 0.66
CA LEU A 37 23.59 14.58 2.07
C LEU A 37 22.17 15.10 2.27
N LEU A 38 21.69 16.00 1.41
CA LEU A 38 20.30 16.44 1.41
C LEU A 38 19.34 15.30 1.04
N ASN A 39 19.69 14.49 0.04
CA ASN A 39 18.93 13.28 -0.29
C ASN A 39 18.93 12.28 0.88
N LEU A 40 20.09 12.03 1.50
CA LEU A 40 20.19 11.16 2.68
C LEU A 40 19.29 11.66 3.82
N ARG A 41 19.29 12.97 4.12
CA ARG A 41 18.41 13.57 5.12
C ARG A 41 16.93 13.39 4.77
N ALA A 42 16.57 13.62 3.51
CA ALA A 42 15.19 13.42 3.04
C ALA A 42 14.75 11.96 3.19
N ARG A 43 15.64 11.00 2.87
CA ARG A 43 15.38 9.57 3.03
C ARG A 43 15.17 9.22 4.50
N VAL A 44 16.07 9.65 5.40
CA VAL A 44 15.93 9.43 6.85
C VAL A 44 14.61 10.02 7.37
N HIS A 45 14.23 11.22 6.92
CA HIS A 45 12.97 11.85 7.32
C HIS A 45 11.74 11.08 6.79
N ALA A 46 11.77 10.58 5.55
CA ALA A 46 10.71 9.74 5.01
C ALA A 46 10.55 8.44 5.82
N TRP A 47 11.66 7.84 6.26
CA TRP A 47 11.63 6.65 7.12
C TRP A 47 11.03 6.92 8.50
N TRP A 48 11.30 8.09 9.09
CA TRP A 48 10.62 8.52 10.32
C TRP A 48 9.10 8.62 10.13
N LEU A 49 8.67 9.25 9.02
CA LEU A 49 7.25 9.36 8.69
C LEU A 49 6.60 7.99 8.50
N MET A 50 7.20 7.11 7.68
CA MET A 50 6.68 5.76 7.42
C MET A 50 6.59 4.94 8.71
N SER A 51 7.63 4.97 9.54
CA SER A 51 7.67 4.24 10.82
C SER A 51 6.61 4.74 11.79
N ALA A 52 6.42 6.05 11.90
CA ALA A 52 5.40 6.65 12.76
C ALA A 52 3.98 6.27 12.31
N VAL A 53 3.71 6.38 11.01
CA VAL A 53 2.39 6.07 10.42
C VAL A 53 2.07 4.57 10.58
N LEU A 54 3.06 3.69 10.35
CA LEU A 54 2.89 2.25 10.52
C LEU A 54 2.70 1.86 12.00
N ALA A 55 3.48 2.46 12.91
CA ALA A 55 3.34 2.24 14.36
C ALA A 55 1.95 2.68 14.85
N ALA A 56 1.46 3.84 14.41
CA ALA A 56 0.12 4.33 14.75
C ALA A 56 -0.98 3.37 14.26
N ALA A 57 -0.88 2.88 13.03
CA ALA A 57 -1.86 1.94 12.50
C ALA A 57 -1.86 0.58 13.22
N PHE A 58 -0.69 0.06 13.58
CA PHE A 58 -0.59 -1.16 14.38
C PHE A 58 -1.08 -0.98 15.82
N ALA A 59 -0.92 0.21 16.41
CA ALA A 59 -1.46 0.51 17.73
C ALA A 59 -3.00 0.49 17.75
N VAL A 60 -3.64 0.92 16.66
CA VAL A 60 -5.11 0.82 16.46
C VAL A 60 -5.53 -0.63 16.14
N GLY A 61 -4.60 -1.50 15.76
CA GLY A 61 -4.83 -2.91 15.47
C GLY A 61 -5.25 -3.19 14.03
N ARG A 62 -6.06 -4.25 13.84
CA ARG A 62 -6.47 -4.73 12.51
C ARG A 62 -7.18 -3.67 11.69
N GLY A 63 -8.16 -2.97 12.27
CA GLY A 63 -8.92 -1.94 11.58
C GLY A 63 -8.04 -0.79 11.10
N GLY A 64 -7.13 -0.31 11.96
CA GLY A 64 -6.20 0.76 11.63
C GLY A 64 -5.23 0.38 10.51
N THR A 65 -4.71 -0.86 10.53
CA THR A 65 -3.80 -1.35 9.49
C THR A 65 -4.51 -1.49 8.14
N VAL A 66 -5.72 -2.07 8.12
CA VAL A 66 -6.52 -2.17 6.90
C VAL A 66 -6.84 -0.79 6.34
N PHE A 67 -7.20 0.17 7.19
CA PHE A 67 -7.50 1.55 6.79
C PHE A 67 -6.26 2.31 6.26
N LEU A 68 -5.10 2.14 6.89
CA LEU A 68 -3.84 2.70 6.40
C LEU A 68 -3.55 2.21 4.98
N PHE A 69 -3.62 0.90 4.75
CA PHE A 69 -3.33 0.35 3.43
C PHE A 69 -4.42 0.72 2.41
N TRP A 70 -5.66 0.93 2.84
CA TRP A 70 -6.72 1.49 2.00
C TRP A 70 -6.36 2.89 1.51
N LEU A 71 -5.85 3.76 2.40
CA LEU A 71 -5.33 5.09 2.05
C LEU A 71 -4.15 5.00 1.09
N VAL A 72 -3.18 4.11 1.35
CA VAL A 72 -2.02 3.91 0.46
C VAL A 72 -2.49 3.49 -0.93
N SER A 73 -3.39 2.51 -1.04
CA SER A 73 -3.97 2.07 -2.31
C SER A 73 -4.74 3.18 -3.01
N PHE A 74 -5.46 4.04 -2.25
CA PHE A 74 -6.17 5.17 -2.81
C PHE A 74 -5.23 6.19 -3.45
N PHE A 75 -4.14 6.56 -2.76
CA PHE A 75 -3.15 7.48 -3.32
C PHE A 75 -2.38 6.87 -4.50
N ALA A 76 -1.99 5.60 -4.40
CA ALA A 76 -1.31 4.89 -5.48
C ALA A 76 -2.19 4.79 -6.74
N LEU A 77 -3.46 4.41 -6.56
CA LEU A 77 -4.42 4.32 -7.65
C LEU A 77 -4.67 5.70 -8.26
N ARG A 78 -4.67 6.76 -7.45
CA ARG A 78 -4.82 8.14 -7.93
C ARG A 78 -3.68 8.62 -8.78
N GLU A 79 -2.46 8.41 -8.32
CA GLU A 79 -1.29 8.77 -9.09
C GLU A 79 -1.24 7.98 -10.40
N PHE A 80 -1.46 6.67 -10.34
CA PHE A 80 -1.45 5.82 -11.53
C PHE A 80 -2.53 6.21 -12.55
N LEU A 81 -3.79 6.37 -12.10
CA LEU A 81 -4.89 6.76 -12.97
C LEU A 81 -4.71 8.16 -13.56
N SER A 82 -4.06 9.08 -12.83
CA SER A 82 -3.77 10.43 -13.34
C SER A 82 -2.77 10.43 -14.50
N LEU A 83 -1.85 9.45 -14.53
CA LEU A 83 -0.87 9.28 -15.61
C LEU A 83 -1.50 8.59 -16.84
N VAL A 84 -2.40 7.64 -16.62
CA VAL A 84 -3.03 6.85 -17.68
C VAL A 84 -4.20 7.56 -18.35
N TYR A 85 -5.05 8.22 -17.55
CA TYR A 85 -6.31 8.77 -18.04
C TYR A 85 -6.28 10.29 -18.10
N SER A 86 -6.26 10.80 -19.33
CA SER A 86 -6.40 12.23 -19.61
C SER A 86 -7.76 12.58 -20.26
N ARG A 87 -8.65 11.60 -20.48
CA ARG A 87 -9.90 11.77 -21.27
C ARG A 87 -11.16 11.62 -20.43
N ARG A 88 -12.19 12.40 -20.78
CA ARG A 88 -13.51 12.42 -20.12
C ARG A 88 -14.32 11.12 -20.29
N SER A 89 -14.06 10.35 -21.35
CA SER A 89 -14.77 9.08 -21.64
C SER A 89 -14.52 8.00 -20.57
N ASP A 90 -13.40 8.09 -19.87
CA ASP A 90 -12.97 7.07 -18.90
C ASP A 90 -13.43 7.35 -17.46
N TYR A 91 -14.23 8.41 -17.26
CA TYR A 91 -14.75 8.81 -15.95
C TYR A 91 -15.53 7.68 -15.25
N ARG A 92 -16.34 6.91 -15.99
CA ARG A 92 -17.13 5.80 -15.42
C ARG A 92 -16.25 4.70 -14.85
N VAL A 93 -15.16 4.36 -15.54
CA VAL A 93 -14.20 3.34 -15.10
C VAL A 93 -13.45 3.84 -13.87
N MET A 94 -13.00 5.10 -13.87
CA MET A 94 -12.40 5.72 -12.69
C MET A 94 -13.34 5.66 -11.47
N VAL A 95 -14.61 6.06 -11.64
CA VAL A 95 -15.60 6.02 -10.56
C VAL A 95 -15.79 4.59 -10.04
N LEU A 96 -15.88 3.61 -10.93
CA LEU A 96 -15.98 2.20 -10.54
C LEU A 96 -14.75 1.75 -9.72
N CYS A 97 -13.55 2.09 -10.16
CA CYS A 97 -12.32 1.73 -9.46
C CYS A 97 -12.25 2.32 -8.05
N TYR A 98 -12.55 3.61 -7.89
CA TYR A 98 -12.43 4.31 -6.61
C TYR A 98 -13.56 4.05 -5.63
N TYR A 99 -14.80 4.05 -6.11
CA TYR A 99 -15.97 4.05 -5.21
C TYR A 99 -16.54 2.66 -5.00
N VAL A 100 -16.19 1.69 -5.86
CA VAL A 100 -16.71 0.32 -5.77
C VAL A 100 -15.59 -0.67 -5.52
N ILE A 101 -14.62 -0.79 -6.44
CA ILE A 101 -13.62 -1.86 -6.38
C ILE A 101 -12.71 -1.70 -5.16
N LEU A 102 -12.13 -0.51 -4.97
CA LEU A 102 -11.18 -0.27 -3.88
C LEU A 102 -11.84 -0.43 -2.49
N PRO A 103 -12.99 0.19 -2.17
CA PRO A 103 -13.64 0.00 -0.88
C PRO A 103 -14.09 -1.44 -0.64
N LEU A 104 -14.63 -2.10 -1.67
CA LEU A 104 -15.11 -3.47 -1.55
C LEU A 104 -13.96 -4.44 -1.29
N GLN A 105 -12.80 -4.27 -1.95
CA GLN A 105 -11.61 -5.10 -1.70
C GLN A 105 -11.16 -5.03 -0.23
N TYR A 106 -11.07 -3.81 0.33
CA TYR A 106 -10.64 -3.63 1.71
C TYR A 106 -11.69 -4.06 2.73
N TRP A 107 -12.97 -3.94 2.39
CA TRP A 107 -14.04 -4.51 3.21
C TRP A 107 -13.98 -6.04 3.25
N LEU A 108 -13.71 -6.72 2.12
CA LEU A 108 -13.52 -8.17 2.09
C LEU A 108 -12.35 -8.63 2.95
N ILE A 109 -11.24 -7.88 2.93
CA ILE A 109 -10.09 -8.13 3.82
C ILE A 109 -10.48 -7.92 5.27
N TYR A 110 -11.26 -6.89 5.57
CA TYR A 110 -11.76 -6.65 6.93
C TYR A 110 -12.71 -7.75 7.42
N GLN A 111 -13.46 -8.41 6.54
CA GLN A 111 -14.29 -9.56 6.90
C GLN A 111 -13.48 -10.86 7.07
N GLY A 112 -12.28 -10.94 6.49
CA GLY A 112 -11.38 -12.10 6.62
C GLY A 112 -11.62 -13.22 5.61
N SER A 113 -12.45 -12.99 4.58
CA SER A 113 -12.80 -13.99 3.58
C SER A 113 -11.67 -14.21 2.56
N SER A 114 -10.80 -15.19 2.83
CA SER A 114 -9.58 -15.41 2.03
C SER A 114 -9.82 -15.69 0.55
N VAL A 115 -10.85 -16.48 0.23
CA VAL A 115 -11.16 -16.86 -1.17
C VAL A 115 -11.72 -15.68 -1.96
N LEU A 116 -12.65 -14.93 -1.36
CA LEU A 116 -13.34 -13.83 -2.03
C LEU A 116 -12.40 -12.67 -2.32
N PHE A 117 -11.55 -12.24 -1.37
CA PHE A 117 -10.65 -11.10 -1.64
C PHE A 117 -9.60 -11.44 -2.73
N THR A 118 -9.16 -12.70 -2.80
CA THR A 118 -8.14 -13.15 -3.76
C THR A 118 -8.71 -13.26 -5.18
N THR A 119 -9.99 -13.57 -5.31
CA THR A 119 -10.68 -13.73 -6.61
C THR A 119 -11.41 -12.47 -7.07
N PHE A 120 -11.74 -11.54 -6.15
CA PHE A 120 -12.54 -10.35 -6.44
C PHE A 120 -11.98 -9.51 -7.59
N ILE A 121 -10.71 -9.11 -7.52
CA ILE A 121 -10.13 -8.26 -8.57
C ILE A 121 -9.85 -9.05 -9.86
N PRO A 122 -9.10 -10.17 -9.84
CA PRO A 122 -8.69 -10.84 -11.07
C PRO A 122 -9.85 -11.45 -11.87
N VAL A 123 -10.94 -11.85 -11.21
CA VAL A 123 -12.09 -12.47 -11.87
C VAL A 123 -13.23 -11.47 -12.05
N TYR A 124 -13.75 -10.91 -10.96
CA TYR A 124 -14.98 -10.11 -11.02
C TYR A 124 -14.71 -8.70 -11.51
N ALA A 125 -13.79 -7.95 -10.88
CA ALA A 125 -13.52 -6.58 -11.28
C ALA A 125 -13.00 -6.50 -12.72
N PHE A 126 -12.12 -7.43 -13.11
CA PHE A 126 -11.60 -7.50 -14.47
C PHE A 126 -12.68 -7.79 -15.52
N LEU A 127 -13.73 -8.54 -15.18
CA LEU A 127 -14.87 -8.78 -16.06
C LEU A 127 -15.79 -7.56 -16.17
N PHE A 128 -16.07 -6.89 -15.04
CA PHE A 128 -16.99 -5.75 -15.00
C PHE A 128 -16.39 -4.44 -15.54
N MET A 129 -15.07 -4.23 -15.42
CA MET A 129 -14.41 -3.00 -15.88
C MET A 129 -14.57 -2.75 -17.40
N PRO A 130 -14.31 -3.72 -18.30
CA PRO A 130 -14.54 -3.55 -19.74
C PRO A 130 -16.02 -3.33 -20.09
N ILE A 131 -16.95 -3.94 -19.35
CA ILE A 131 -18.39 -3.71 -19.51
C ILE A 131 -18.74 -2.26 -19.15
N ALA A 132 -18.21 -1.74 -18.05
CA ALA A 132 -18.41 -0.35 -17.68
C ALA A 132 -17.78 0.62 -18.70
N ALA A 133 -16.63 0.25 -19.27
CA ALA A 133 -15.95 1.02 -20.31
C ALA A 133 -16.73 1.04 -21.64
N SER A 134 -17.39 -0.07 -22.01
CA SER A 134 -18.16 -0.15 -23.27
C SER A 134 -19.41 0.72 -23.24
N LEU A 135 -20.02 0.90 -22.06
CA LEU A 135 -21.16 1.80 -21.87
C LEU A 135 -20.85 3.27 -22.14
N SER A 136 -19.58 3.68 -22.17
CA SER A 136 -19.16 5.03 -22.56
C SER A 136 -19.21 5.27 -24.09
N GLY A 137 -19.41 4.22 -24.90
CA GLY A 137 -19.59 4.33 -26.36
C GLY A 137 -18.33 4.69 -27.16
N ASP A 138 -17.15 4.80 -26.54
CA ASP A 138 -15.90 5.11 -27.25
C ASP A 138 -15.06 3.84 -27.50
N SER A 139 -15.06 3.37 -28.75
CA SER A 139 -14.34 2.17 -29.19
C SER A 139 -12.84 2.39 -29.45
N ARG A 140 -12.35 3.64 -29.48
CA ARG A 140 -10.95 3.94 -29.87
C ARG A 140 -9.95 3.43 -28.85
N TYR A 141 -9.13 2.45 -29.20
CA TYR A 141 -8.19 1.83 -28.28
C TYR A 141 -8.85 1.14 -27.07
N PHE A 142 -10.10 0.67 -27.21
CA PHE A 142 -10.87 0.07 -26.11
C PHE A 142 -10.09 -1.01 -25.34
N LEU A 143 -9.50 -1.98 -26.04
CA LEU A 143 -8.74 -3.07 -25.42
C LEU A 143 -7.54 -2.55 -24.62
N ALA A 144 -6.78 -1.60 -25.18
CA ALA A 144 -5.65 -0.99 -24.50
C ALA A 144 -6.08 -0.24 -23.24
N ARG A 145 -7.15 0.58 -23.31
CA ARG A 145 -7.66 1.31 -22.14
C ARG A 145 -8.16 0.35 -21.05
N ALA A 146 -8.90 -0.69 -21.44
CA ALA A 146 -9.41 -1.69 -20.51
C ALA A 146 -8.27 -2.44 -19.81
N ALA A 147 -7.27 -2.89 -20.58
CA ALA A 147 -6.08 -3.55 -20.03
C ALA A 147 -5.31 -2.63 -19.08
N THR A 148 -5.12 -1.35 -19.41
CA THR A 148 -4.41 -0.43 -18.53
C THR A 148 -5.17 -0.15 -17.24
N ALA A 149 -6.51 -0.02 -17.28
CA ALA A 149 -7.33 0.08 -16.05
C ALA A 149 -7.23 -1.17 -15.18
N GLN A 150 -7.31 -2.35 -15.79
CA GLN A 150 -7.16 -3.63 -15.11
C GLN A 150 -5.82 -3.71 -14.40
N TRP A 151 -4.72 -3.36 -15.08
CA TRP A 151 -3.39 -3.31 -14.48
C TRP A 151 -3.24 -2.24 -13.40
N ALA A 152 -3.86 -1.08 -13.56
CA ALA A 152 -3.87 -0.03 -12.54
C ALA A 152 -4.46 -0.57 -11.22
N VAL A 153 -5.62 -1.22 -11.29
CA VAL A 153 -6.28 -1.82 -10.11
C VAL A 153 -5.48 -3.00 -9.58
N MET A 154 -4.88 -3.82 -10.46
CA MET A 154 -4.06 -4.95 -10.05
C MET A 154 -2.86 -4.51 -9.20
N ILE A 155 -2.11 -3.51 -9.67
CA ILE A 155 -0.89 -3.06 -8.98
C ILE A 155 -1.26 -2.22 -7.76
N ALA A 156 -2.12 -1.21 -7.94
CA ALA A 156 -2.37 -0.22 -6.90
C ALA A 156 -3.37 -0.69 -5.83
N VAL A 157 -4.19 -1.70 -6.10
CA VAL A 157 -5.19 -2.21 -5.14
C VAL A 157 -4.90 -3.67 -4.81
N TYR A 158 -4.91 -4.57 -5.78
CA TYR A 158 -4.79 -6.01 -5.50
C TYR A 158 -3.48 -6.34 -4.78
N CYS A 159 -2.33 -6.01 -5.36
CA CYS A 159 -1.02 -6.32 -4.78
C CYS A 159 -0.83 -5.68 -3.39
N ILE A 160 -1.18 -4.40 -3.24
CA ILE A 160 -1.04 -3.68 -1.95
C ILE A 160 -1.98 -4.27 -0.89
N SER A 161 -3.19 -4.68 -1.28
CA SER A 161 -4.19 -5.25 -0.35
C SER A 161 -3.77 -6.60 0.25
N HIS A 162 -2.81 -7.31 -0.35
CA HIS A 162 -2.27 -8.54 0.23
C HIS A 162 -1.43 -8.30 1.49
N ILE A 163 -0.87 -7.09 1.65
CA ILE A 163 -0.05 -6.74 2.82
C ILE A 163 -0.89 -6.81 4.12
N PRO A 164 -2.02 -6.08 4.26
CA PRO A 164 -2.88 -6.21 5.44
C PRO A 164 -3.60 -7.57 5.49
N ALA A 165 -3.78 -8.28 4.37
CA ALA A 165 -4.39 -9.61 4.37
C ALA A 165 -3.56 -10.65 5.12
N LEU A 166 -2.24 -10.45 5.26
CA LEU A 166 -1.38 -11.30 6.09
C LEU A 166 -1.84 -11.34 7.56
N LEU A 167 -2.53 -10.31 8.04
CA LEU A 167 -3.12 -10.29 9.38
C LEU A 167 -4.19 -11.36 9.58
N ASN A 168 -4.83 -11.81 8.50
CA ASN A 168 -5.90 -12.80 8.52
C ASN A 168 -5.40 -14.25 8.39
N LEU A 169 -4.12 -14.43 8.10
CA LEU A 169 -3.56 -15.75 7.85
C LEU A 169 -3.47 -16.55 9.15
N HIS A 170 -4.07 -17.74 9.19
CA HIS A 170 -3.97 -18.62 10.35
C HIS A 170 -2.89 -19.66 10.07
N ILE A 171 -1.72 -19.51 10.69
CA ILE A 171 -0.63 -20.46 10.60
C ILE A 171 -0.61 -21.30 11.88
N PRO A 172 -0.79 -22.64 11.81
CA PRO A 172 -0.70 -23.51 12.97
C PRO A 172 0.64 -23.32 13.70
N GLY A 173 0.60 -23.01 15.00
CA GLY A 173 1.80 -22.77 15.80
C GLY A 173 2.39 -21.36 15.72
N TYR A 174 1.79 -20.44 14.95
CA TYR A 174 2.27 -19.06 14.83
C TYR A 174 1.14 -18.06 15.08
N PRO A 175 1.00 -17.54 16.32
CA PRO A 175 -0.08 -16.61 16.67
C PRO A 175 0.20 -15.15 16.28
N HIS A 176 1.39 -14.82 15.77
CA HIS A 176 1.86 -13.43 15.60
C HIS A 176 1.69 -12.85 14.20
N ASN A 177 0.45 -12.72 13.73
CA ASN A 177 0.17 -12.27 12.36
C ASN A 177 0.65 -10.84 12.04
N ILE A 178 0.82 -9.97 13.04
CA ILE A 178 1.32 -8.58 12.88
C ILE A 178 2.79 -8.52 12.44
N LEU A 179 3.58 -9.54 12.75
CA LEU A 179 5.00 -9.59 12.38
C LEU A 179 5.18 -9.83 10.87
N LEU A 180 4.21 -10.46 10.20
CA LEU A 180 4.29 -10.79 8.77
C LEU A 180 4.28 -9.54 7.88
N PRO A 181 3.35 -8.57 8.04
CA PRO A 181 3.44 -7.30 7.33
C PRO A 181 4.73 -6.53 7.63
N LEU A 182 5.19 -6.51 8.89
CA LEU A 182 6.39 -5.78 9.29
C LEU A 182 7.65 -6.37 8.63
N PHE A 183 7.76 -7.70 8.61
CA PHE A 183 8.81 -8.42 7.92
C PHE A 183 8.80 -8.14 6.41
N LEU A 184 7.62 -8.21 5.78
CA LEU A 184 7.47 -7.95 4.35
C LEU A 184 7.95 -6.54 4.01
N VAL A 185 7.49 -5.53 4.75
CA VAL A 185 7.91 -4.14 4.56
C VAL A 185 9.43 -4.05 4.69
N ALA A 186 10.01 -4.57 5.77
CA ALA A 186 11.46 -4.50 6.01
C ALA A 186 12.31 -5.13 4.89
N VAL A 187 11.90 -6.30 4.38
CA VAL A 187 12.65 -7.01 3.32
C VAL A 187 12.56 -6.32 1.96
N VAL A 188 11.43 -5.69 1.65
CA VAL A 188 11.22 -5.05 0.34
C VAL A 188 12.00 -3.73 0.20
N GLN A 189 12.47 -3.11 1.28
CA GLN A 189 13.12 -1.78 1.20
C GLN A 189 14.60 -1.81 0.75
N ALA A 190 15.04 -2.89 0.10
CA ALA A 190 16.40 -3.09 -0.42
C ALA A 190 16.73 -2.16 -1.60
#